data_AF-A0A1V5QNV3-F1
#
_entry.id   AF-A0A1V5QNV3-F1
#
_cell.length_a   1.000
_cell.length_b   1.000
_cell.length_c   1.000
_cell.angle_alpha   90.00
_cell.angle_beta   90.00
_cell.angle_gamma   90.00
#
_symmetry.space_group_name_H-M   'P 1'
#
loop_
_entity.id
_entity.type
_entity.pdbx_description
1 polymer ?
#
loop_
_entity_poly.entity_id
_entity_poly.type
_entity_poly.pdbx_seq_one_letter_code
_entity_poly.pdbx_strand_id
1 'polypeptide(L)'
;MDNEAPVSTTPDSNNMALLIWILSIFFTFIPSLIFYLVKKDDPYVQDQSKEALNWSITVLAAWIALWIVSFVMGLLLAFTGVFAAIAIWSGLMGLVFLAVGILHLVFCIMGAIACSNGKAYRCPFAVRLIK
;
A
#
# COMPACT_ATOMS: atom_id res chain seq x y z
N MET A 1 -4.90 -23.10 0.61
CA MET A 1 -4.61 -22.51 -0.71
C MET A 1 -5.87 -22.77 -1.50
N ASP A 2 -6.84 -21.89 -1.31
CA ASP A 2 -8.18 -22.12 -1.83
C ASP A 2 -8.11 -21.93 -3.34
N ASN A 3 -8.32 -23.04 -4.03
CA ASN A 3 -8.29 -23.17 -5.47
C ASN A 3 -9.61 -22.56 -5.99
N GLU A 4 -9.78 -21.26 -5.84
CA GLU A 4 -10.88 -20.54 -6.46
C GLU A 4 -10.63 -20.57 -7.97
N ALA A 5 -11.60 -21.09 -8.71
CA ALA A 5 -11.59 -21.06 -10.16
C ALA A 5 -11.26 -19.64 -10.64
N PRO A 6 -10.45 -19.47 -11.70
CA PRO A 6 -10.13 -18.13 -12.19
C PRO A 6 -11.45 -17.41 -12.47
N VAL A 7 -11.71 -16.31 -11.75
CA VAL A 7 -12.80 -15.40 -12.07
C VAL A 7 -12.63 -15.08 -13.56
N SER A 8 -13.65 -15.33 -14.38
CA SER A 8 -13.58 -15.04 -15.81
C SER A 8 -13.48 -13.52 -15.98
N THR A 9 -12.26 -13.01 -16.09
CA THR A 9 -12.00 -11.58 -16.21
C THR A 9 -12.15 -11.11 -17.65
N THR A 10 -12.65 -9.89 -17.86
CA THR A 10 -12.60 -9.24 -19.16
C THR A 10 -11.32 -8.40 -19.31
N PRO A 11 -10.87 -8.11 -20.55
CA PRO A 11 -9.74 -7.19 -20.75
C PRO A 11 -9.95 -5.80 -20.12
N ASP A 12 -11.18 -5.30 -20.09
CA ASP A 12 -11.51 -4.03 -19.45
C ASP A 12 -11.33 -4.10 -17.92
N SER A 13 -11.90 -5.13 -17.28
CA SER A 13 -11.74 -5.41 -15.85
C SER A 13 -10.26 -5.50 -15.44
N ASN A 14 -9.43 -6.14 -16.28
CA ASN A 14 -7.99 -6.27 -16.06
C ASN A 14 -7.27 -4.92 -16.11
N ASN A 15 -7.59 -4.09 -17.09
CA ASN A 15 -7.03 -2.74 -17.22
C ASN A 15 -7.43 -1.86 -16.03
N MET A 16 -8.68 -1.96 -15.56
CA MET A 16 -9.14 -1.23 -14.38
C MET A 16 -8.41 -1.68 -13.11
N ALA A 17 -8.29 -2.99 -12.89
CA ALA A 17 -7.59 -3.53 -11.73
C ALA A 17 -6.09 -3.15 -11.74
N LEU A 18 -5.44 -3.22 -12.90
CA LEU A 18 -4.08 -2.71 -13.08
C LEU A 18 -3.98 -1.23 -12.73
N LEU A 19 -4.92 -0.41 -13.22
CA LEU A 19 -4.92 1.03 -13.00
C LEU A 19 -5.06 1.37 -11.51
N ILE A 20 -5.88 0.62 -10.76
CA ILE A 20 -5.97 0.75 -9.30
C ILE A 20 -4.59 0.61 -8.67
N TRP A 21 -3.85 -0.45 -8.99
CA TRP A 21 -2.53 -0.71 -8.41
C TRP A 21 -1.50 0.35 -8.79
N ILE A 22 -1.46 0.78 -10.05
CA ILE A 22 -0.54 1.82 -10.53
C ILE A 22 -0.84 3.17 -9.88
N LEU A 23 -2.10 3.59 -9.87
CA LEU A 23 -2.48 4.87 -9.27
C LEU A 23 -2.24 4.87 -7.75
N SER A 24 -2.38 3.72 -7.09
CA SER A 24 -2.13 3.60 -5.64
C SER A 24 -0.67 3.91 -5.27
N ILE A 25 0.29 3.80 -6.20
CA ILE A 25 1.69 4.21 -5.98
C ILE A 25 1.78 5.70 -5.63
N PHE A 26 1.02 6.54 -6.34
CA PHE A 26 1.11 8.00 -6.22
C PHE A 26 0.08 8.59 -5.26
N PHE A 27 -1.08 7.93 -5.15
CA PHE A 27 -2.24 8.45 -4.43
C PHE A 27 -2.66 7.55 -3.26
N THR A 28 -1.85 6.55 -2.93
CA THR A 28 -2.07 5.60 -1.83
C THR A 28 -3.47 4.97 -1.92
N PHE A 29 -4.37 5.29 -0.99
CA PHE A 29 -5.66 4.61 -0.87
C PHE A 29 -6.77 5.22 -1.73
N ILE A 30 -6.57 6.42 -2.30
CA ILE A 30 -7.64 7.16 -2.99
C ILE A 30 -8.16 6.38 -4.23
N PRO A 31 -7.31 5.89 -5.15
CA PRO A 31 -7.79 5.20 -6.35
C PRO A 31 -8.53 3.91 -6.00
N SER A 32 -7.96 3.12 -5.09
CA SER A 32 -8.59 1.87 -4.65
C SER A 32 -9.92 2.11 -3.93
N LEU A 33 -10.05 3.19 -3.15
CA LEU A 33 -11.33 3.61 -2.56
C LEU A 33 -12.36 4.03 -3.61
N ILE A 34 -11.96 4.83 -4.59
CA ILE A 34 -12.86 5.28 -5.67
C ILE A 34 -13.41 4.05 -6.42
N PHE A 35 -12.55 3.15 -6.87
CA PHE A 35 -12.99 1.97 -7.62
C PHE A 35 -13.79 1.01 -6.74
N TYR A 36 -13.43 0.85 -5.46
CA TYR A 36 -14.22 0.08 -4.51
C TYR A 36 -15.65 0.62 -4.37
N LEU A 37 -15.83 1.94 -4.36
CA LEU A 37 -17.16 2.56 -4.22
C LEU A 37 -17.96 2.59 -5.52
N VAL A 38 -17.30 2.80 -6.67
CA VAL A 38 -17.96 3.02 -7.97
C VAL A 38 -18.22 1.74 -8.74
N LYS A 39 -17.27 0.79 -8.77
CA LYS A 39 -17.35 -0.40 -9.62
C LYS A 39 -17.99 -1.60 -8.95
N LYS A 40 -19.18 -1.42 -8.38
CA LYS A 40 -19.90 -2.45 -7.60
C LYS A 40 -20.39 -3.64 -8.44
N ASP A 41 -20.50 -3.45 -9.73
CA ASP A 41 -21.01 -4.39 -10.74
C ASP A 41 -19.95 -5.37 -11.25
N ASP A 42 -18.66 -5.12 -11.02
CA ASP A 42 -17.55 -5.97 -11.45
C ASP A 42 -16.89 -6.66 -10.23
N PRO A 43 -17.14 -7.97 -10.01
CA PRO A 43 -16.59 -8.69 -8.86
C PRO A 43 -15.06 -8.72 -8.82
N TYR A 44 -14.39 -8.79 -9.98
CA TYR A 44 -12.93 -8.84 -10.05
C TYR A 44 -12.32 -7.49 -9.70
N VAL A 45 -12.87 -6.41 -10.26
CA VAL A 45 -12.42 -5.05 -9.93
C VAL A 45 -12.73 -4.73 -8.46
N GLN A 46 -13.89 -5.14 -7.93
CA GLN A 46 -14.18 -5.00 -6.49
C GLN A 46 -13.15 -5.71 -5.63
N ASP A 47 -12.80 -6.94 -5.98
CA ASP A 47 -11.83 -7.74 -5.25
C ASP A 47 -10.45 -7.08 -5.20
N GLN A 48 -9.94 -6.66 -6.36
CA GLN A 48 -8.64 -5.99 -6.44
C GLN A 48 -8.66 -4.59 -5.82
N SER A 49 -9.80 -3.88 -5.89
CA SER A 49 -10.00 -2.61 -5.18
C SER A 49 -9.87 -2.80 -3.67
N LYS A 50 -10.50 -3.83 -3.10
CA LYS A 50 -10.44 -4.14 -1.67
C LYS A 50 -9.03 -4.48 -1.22
N GLU A 51 -8.32 -5.34 -1.95
CA GLU A 51 -6.96 -5.72 -1.57
C GLU A 51 -5.99 -4.53 -1.68
N ALA A 52 -6.04 -3.76 -2.76
CA ALA A 52 -5.22 -2.56 -2.93
C ALA A 52 -5.53 -1.51 -1.85
N LEU A 53 -6.80 -1.36 -1.46
CA LEU A 53 -7.22 -0.46 -0.39
C LEU A 53 -6.69 -0.90 0.97
N ASN A 54 -6.83 -2.19 1.31
CA ASN A 54 -6.26 -2.78 2.53
C ASN A 54 -4.73 -2.62 2.59
N TRP A 55 -4.03 -2.85 1.49
CA TRP A 55 -2.59 -2.61 1.40
C TRP A 55 -2.23 -1.14 1.61
N SER A 56 -2.93 -0.24 0.92
CA SER A 56 -2.67 1.20 1.00
C SER A 56 -2.90 1.74 2.41
N ILE A 57 -3.96 1.29 3.09
CA ILE A 57 -4.21 1.63 4.50
C ILE A 57 -3.11 1.06 5.40
N THR A 58 -2.64 -0.16 5.13
CA THR A 58 -1.54 -0.78 5.89
C THR A 58 -0.26 0.05 5.81
N VAL A 59 0.12 0.47 4.61
CA VAL A 59 1.31 1.31 4.38
C VAL A 59 1.13 2.70 5.00
N LEU A 60 -0.05 3.32 4.84
CA LEU A 60 -0.34 4.60 5.44
C LEU A 60 -0.21 4.55 6.98
N ALA A 61 -0.77 3.51 7.61
CA ALA A 61 -0.65 3.30 9.04
C ALA A 61 0.82 3.11 9.46
N ALA A 62 1.61 2.38 8.68
CA ALA A 62 3.05 2.22 8.95
C ALA A 62 3.80 3.56 8.87
N TRP A 63 3.54 4.40 7.87
CA TRP A 63 4.16 5.73 7.77
C TRP A 63 3.75 6.65 8.91
N ILE A 64 2.47 6.65 9.31
CA ILE A 64 1.99 7.44 10.44
C ILE A 64 2.69 6.98 11.74
N ALA A 65 2.80 5.66 11.97
CA ALA A 65 3.48 5.12 13.14
C ALA A 65 4.97 5.52 13.16
N LEU A 66 5.67 5.39 12.02
CA LEU A 66 7.07 5.82 11.89
C LEU A 66 7.23 7.32 12.13
N TRP A 67 6.28 8.14 11.67
CA TRP A 67 6.31 9.57 11.87
C TRP A 67 6.15 9.94 13.34
N ILE A 68 5.20 9.31 14.04
CA ILE A 68 4.98 9.51 15.49
C ILE A 68 6.23 9.12 16.27
N VAL A 69 6.79 7.93 16.01
CA VAL A 69 8.01 7.45 16.69
C VAL A 69 9.18 8.40 16.45
N SER A 70 9.37 8.82 15.19
CA SER A 70 10.44 9.75 14.81
C SER A 70 10.28 11.10 15.50
N PHE A 71 9.06 11.62 15.55
CA PHE A 71 8.74 12.91 16.17
C PHE A 71 8.98 12.89 17.69
N VAL A 72 8.43 11.90 18.39
CA VAL A 72 8.58 11.77 19.85
C VAL A 72 10.05 11.61 20.23
N MET A 73 10.77 10.71 19.57
CA MET A 73 12.20 10.50 19.83
C MET A 73 13.05 11.73 19.46
N GLY A 74 12.69 12.43 18.38
CA GLY A 74 13.34 13.69 18.00
C GLY A 74 13.21 14.76 19.08
N LEU A 75 12.02 14.92 19.67
CA LEU A 75 11.79 15.85 20.78
C LEU A 75 12.59 15.46 22.02
N LEU A 76 12.59 14.18 22.41
CA LEU A 76 13.35 13.69 23.56
C LEU A 76 14.86 13.95 23.40
N LEU A 77 15.41 13.66 22.23
CA LEU A 77 16.82 13.92 21.93
C LEU A 77 17.13 15.42 21.88
N ALA A 78 16.20 16.27 21.43
CA ALA A 78 16.37 17.71 21.41
C ALA A 78 16.63 18.29 22.82
N PHE A 79 15.97 17.78 23.86
CA PHE A 79 16.19 18.22 25.24
C PHE A 79 17.60 17.92 25.77
N THR A 80 18.32 16.96 25.18
CA THR A 80 19.69 16.63 25.59
C THR A 80 20.74 17.63 25.06
N GLY A 81 20.40 18.42 24.04
CA GLY A 81 21.34 19.31 23.35
C GLY A 81 22.39 18.60 22.48
N VAL A 82 22.34 17.27 22.34
CA VAL A 82 23.32 16.49 21.56
C VAL A 82 22.90 16.41 20.09
N PHE A 83 23.33 17.38 19.28
CA PHE A 83 22.98 17.47 17.86
C PHE A 83 23.38 16.24 17.03
N ALA A 84 24.49 15.57 17.35
CA ALA A 84 24.93 14.37 16.66
C ALA A 84 23.93 13.20 16.80
N ALA A 85 23.33 13.04 17.98
CA ALA A 85 22.34 12.00 18.24
C ALA A 85 21.07 12.22 17.41
N ILE A 86 20.62 13.48 17.29
CA ILE A 86 19.47 13.87 16.47
C ILE A 86 19.72 13.56 15.00
N ALA A 87 20.91 13.89 14.48
CA ALA A 87 21.28 13.64 13.09
C ALA A 87 21.33 12.14 12.77
N ILE A 88 21.95 11.33 13.64
CA ILE A 88 22.04 9.87 13.48
C ILE A 88 20.64 9.24 13.49
N TRP A 89 19.81 9.63 14.46
CA TRP A 89 18.44 9.13 14.57
C TRP A 89 17.60 9.49 13.34
N SER A 90 17.65 10.74 12.90
CA SER A 90 16.90 11.22 11.73
C SER A 90 17.35 10.53 10.45
N GLY A 91 18.65 10.31 10.29
CA GLY A 91 19.21 9.56 9.16
C GLY A 91 18.74 8.12 9.13
N LEU A 92 18.78 7.42 10.27
CA LEU A 92 18.29 6.04 10.39
C LEU A 92 16.79 5.94 10.07
N MET A 93 15.98 6.83 10.62
CA MET A 93 14.54 6.86 10.33
C MET A 93 14.27 7.13 8.85
N GLY A 94 15.04 8.02 8.21
CA GLY A 94 14.94 8.26 6.76
C GLY A 94 15.13 6.99 5.92
N LEU A 95 16.08 6.13 6.30
CA LEU A 95 16.28 4.84 5.63
C LEU A 95 15.09 3.89 5.82
N VAL A 96 14.48 3.87 7.01
CA VAL A 96 13.29 3.05 7.28
C VAL A 96 12.08 3.54 6.48
N PHE A 97 11.86 4.87 6.42
CA PHE A 97 10.81 5.46 5.58
C PHE A 97 10.98 5.08 4.11
N LEU A 98 12.20 5.16 3.59
CA LEU A 98 12.52 4.76 2.22
C LEU A 98 12.26 3.26 2.00
N ALA A 99 12.63 2.40 2.94
CA ALA A 99 12.37 0.97 2.84
C ALA A 99 10.87 0.65 2.76
N VAL A 100 10.03 1.30 3.56
CA VAL A 100 8.56 1.16 3.48
C VAL A 100 8.03 1.66 2.13
N GLY A 101 8.55 2.78 1.62
CA GLY A 101 8.20 3.28 0.29
C GLY A 101 8.56 2.32 -0.84
N ILE A 102 9.73 1.67 -0.75
CA ILE A 102 10.15 0.64 -1.72
C ILE A 102 9.21 -0.57 -1.63
N LEU A 103 8.86 -1.04 -0.43
CA LEU A 103 7.90 -2.15 -0.28
C LEU A 103 6.53 -1.81 -0.87
N HIS A 104 6.04 -0.59 -0.65
CA HIS A 104 4.80 -0.10 -1.26
C HIS A 104 4.86 -0.14 -2.79
N LEU A 105 5.93 0.41 -3.36
CA LEU A 105 6.17 0.39 -4.81
C LEU A 105 6.20 -1.04 -5.36
N VAL A 106 6.96 -1.93 -4.72
CA VAL A 106 7.13 -3.33 -5.16
C VAL A 106 5.78 -4.04 -5.18
N PHE A 107 4.99 -3.99 -4.11
CA PHE A 107 3.71 -4.70 -4.10
C PHE A 107 2.67 -4.09 -5.04
N CYS A 108 2.67 -2.76 -5.23
CA CYS A 108 1.83 -2.15 -6.25
C CYS A 108 2.22 -2.61 -7.66
N ILE A 109 3.51 -2.70 -7.97
CA ILE A 109 3.98 -3.23 -9.26
C ILE A 109 3.59 -4.71 -9.43
N MET A 110 3.79 -5.52 -8.39
CA MET A 110 3.39 -6.94 -8.43
C MET A 110 1.89 -7.11 -8.63
N GLY A 111 1.08 -6.27 -7.98
CA GLY A 111 -0.37 -6.23 -8.17
C GLY A 111 -0.76 -5.82 -9.60
N ALA A 112 -0.12 -4.78 -10.15
CA ALA A 112 -0.35 -4.35 -11.52
C ALA A 112 0.01 -5.44 -12.54
N ILE A 113 1.15 -6.11 -12.37
CA ILE A 113 1.59 -7.23 -13.25
C ILE A 113 0.64 -8.43 -13.12
N ALA A 114 0.16 -8.76 -11.92
CA ALA A 114 -0.82 -9.83 -11.76
C ALA A 114 -2.14 -9.49 -12.48
N CYS A 115 -2.62 -8.26 -12.32
CA CYS A 115 -3.87 -7.80 -12.93
C CYS A 115 -3.79 -7.68 -14.46
N SER A 116 -2.64 -7.29 -15.02
CA SER A 116 -2.44 -7.31 -16.48
C SER A 116 -2.63 -8.71 -17.08
N ASN A 117 -2.38 -9.75 -16.30
CA ASN A 117 -2.53 -11.15 -16.68
C ASN A 117 -3.89 -11.75 -16.27
N GLY A 118 -4.84 -10.93 -15.79
CA GLY A 118 -6.15 -11.37 -15.30
C GLY A 118 -6.08 -12.23 -14.04
N LYS A 119 -4.99 -12.11 -13.26
CA LYS A 119 -4.82 -12.84 -11.99
C LYS A 119 -5.13 -11.92 -10.82
N ALA A 120 -5.80 -12.45 -9.81
CA ALA A 120 -5.97 -11.73 -8.55
C ALA A 120 -4.64 -11.65 -7.81
N TYR A 121 -4.30 -10.47 -7.28
CA TYR A 121 -3.16 -10.30 -6.39
C TYR A 121 -3.60 -10.24 -4.93
N ARG A 122 -2.71 -10.72 -4.05
CA ARG A 122 -2.84 -10.62 -2.59
C ARG A 122 -1.52 -10.13 -2.02
N CYS A 123 -1.56 -8.98 -1.36
CA CYS A 123 -0.40 -8.42 -0.67
C CYS A 123 -0.07 -9.29 0.55
N PRO A 124 1.17 -9.77 0.70
CA PRO A 124 1.53 -10.67 1.80
C PRO A 124 1.28 -10.08 3.19
N PHE A 125 1.53 -8.78 3.35
CA PHE A 125 1.46 -8.08 4.64
C PHE A 125 0.25 -7.16 4.76
N ALA A 126 -0.71 -7.19 3.81
CA ALA A 126 -1.89 -6.34 3.90
C ALA A 126 -2.79 -6.77 5.07
N VAL A 127 -3.15 -5.80 5.90
CA VAL A 127 -4.18 -5.97 6.94
C VAL A 127 -5.55 -5.88 6.27
N ARG A 128 -6.27 -7.00 6.21
CA ARG A 128 -7.57 -7.12 5.54
C ARG A 128 -8.71 -6.58 6.39
N LEU A 129 -8.80 -5.25 6.47
CA LEU A 129 -9.85 -4.53 7.19
C LEU A 129 -11.20 -4.61 6.46
N ILE A 130 -11.16 -4.45 5.14
CA ILE A 130 -12.33 -4.55 4.27
C ILE A 130 -12.37 -5.98 3.71
N LYS A 131 -13.51 -6.66 3.88
CA LYS A 131 -13.74 -8.06 3.48
C LYS A 131 -14.54 -8.14 2.19
#